data_AF-A0A9D2INR1-F1
#
_entry.id   AF-A0A9D2INR1-F1
#
_cell.length_a   1.000
_cell.length_b   1.000
_cell.length_c   1.000
_cell.angle_alpha   90.00
_cell.angle_beta   90.00
_cell.angle_gamma   90.00
#
_symmetry.space_group_name_H-M   'P 1'
#
loop_
_entity.id
_entity.type
_entity.pdbx_description
1 polymer ?
#
loop_
_entity_poly.entity_id
_entity_poly.type
_entity_poly.pdbx_seq_one_letter_code
_entity_poly.pdbx_strand_id
1 'polypeptide(L)'
;MKRLYGENIIDLLPVNGGFVFAIQQAAYDDKVVILYKLYSFNTGVVSPIKKSIYLTAKFGPNYTNFENMLMNYISCASLMLPDEKVLICNDDGTSDIFDKFGNILWSGKISHNDEGPTNVILCDDKFWCSFPKSGVISKYNTKNVKEELRFGGPGSIFTSPSGIIMNDGILTICCSGTNKIYTLNTNSFEIDEYAEFSEPVYKYFKINSNEIVLLDSGIYRI
;
A
#
# COMPACT_ATOMS: atom_id res chain seq x y z
N MET A 1 5.02 18.59 12.28
CA MET A 1 4.45 18.08 11.01
C MET A 1 4.21 19.22 10.03
N LYS A 2 4.58 19.04 8.75
CA LYS A 2 4.34 19.99 7.66
C LYS A 2 3.38 19.36 6.64
N ARG A 3 2.23 19.99 6.37
CA ARG A 3 1.31 19.54 5.32
C ARG A 3 1.97 19.73 3.95
N LEU A 4 1.98 18.66 3.16
CA LEU A 4 2.50 18.65 1.79
C LEU A 4 1.37 18.69 0.76
N TYR A 5 0.22 18.08 1.08
CA TYR A 5 -0.95 18.06 0.22
C TYR A 5 -2.27 18.00 1.01
N GLY A 6 -3.34 18.43 0.36
CA GLY A 6 -4.71 18.52 0.89
C GLY A 6 -5.44 17.19 0.97
N GLU A 7 -6.78 17.23 0.94
CA GLU A 7 -7.68 16.07 1.04
C GLU A 7 -7.88 15.34 -0.30
N ASN A 8 -8.74 14.31 -0.30
CA ASN A 8 -9.16 13.48 -1.45
C ASN A 8 -8.05 12.61 -2.06
N ILE A 9 -7.06 12.20 -1.27
CA ILE A 9 -6.08 11.19 -1.70
C ILE A 9 -6.75 9.83 -1.69
N ILE A 10 -6.58 9.10 -2.79
CA ILE A 10 -7.06 7.72 -2.93
C ILE A 10 -5.92 6.73 -2.72
N ASP A 11 -4.74 7.05 -3.27
CA ASP A 11 -3.56 6.20 -3.15
C ASP A 11 -2.28 7.02 -3.16
N LEU A 12 -1.26 6.49 -2.50
CA LEU A 12 0.05 7.09 -2.30
C LEU A 12 1.12 6.00 -2.39
N LEU A 13 2.10 6.22 -3.26
CA LEU A 13 3.18 5.27 -3.55
C LEU A 13 4.54 5.97 -3.46
N PRO A 14 5.49 5.42 -2.68
CA PRO A 14 6.86 5.92 -2.65
C PRO A 14 7.53 5.71 -4.01
N VAL A 15 8.34 6.67 -4.44
CA VAL A 15 9.23 6.55 -5.62
C VAL A 15 10.59 7.14 -5.30
N ASN A 16 11.59 6.87 -6.14
CA ASN A 16 12.90 7.47 -5.93
C ASN A 16 12.82 9.01 -5.92
N GLY A 17 13.34 9.63 -4.86
CA GLY A 17 13.35 11.08 -4.70
C GLY A 17 11.99 11.73 -4.41
N GLY A 18 10.94 10.98 -4.05
CA GLY A 18 9.63 11.54 -3.78
C GLY A 18 8.52 10.52 -3.59
N PHE A 19 7.29 10.90 -3.96
CA PHE A 19 6.14 10.00 -3.99
C PHE A 19 5.13 10.43 -5.04
N VAL A 20 4.46 9.46 -5.64
CA VAL A 20 3.32 9.70 -6.54
C VAL A 20 2.02 9.39 -5.82
N PHE A 21 0.96 10.10 -6.18
CA PHE A 21 -0.35 9.91 -5.56
C PHE A 21 -1.48 10.20 -6.53
N ALA A 22 -2.59 9.51 -6.31
CA ALA A 22 -3.84 9.68 -7.05
C ALA A 22 -4.84 10.41 -6.16
N ILE A 23 -5.56 11.37 -6.72
CA ILE A 23 -6.60 12.13 -6.02
C ILE A 23 -7.92 12.06 -6.77
N GLN A 24 -9.01 12.01 -6.02
CA GLN A 24 -10.35 12.22 -6.55
C GLN A 24 -10.59 13.72 -6.72
N GLN A 25 -10.64 14.19 -7.98
CA GLN A 25 -10.93 15.60 -8.25
C GLN A 25 -12.43 15.88 -8.24
N ALA A 26 -13.21 15.00 -8.84
CA ALA A 26 -14.65 15.10 -8.94
C ALA A 26 -15.27 13.72 -9.08
N ALA A 27 -16.52 13.58 -8.65
CA ALA A 27 -17.36 12.44 -8.95
C ALA A 27 -18.65 12.96 -9.61
N TYR A 28 -19.06 12.31 -10.70
CA TYR A 28 -20.28 12.57 -11.45
C TYR A 28 -20.98 11.23 -11.61
N ASP A 29 -22.13 11.01 -10.96
CA ASP A 29 -22.91 9.77 -11.00
C ASP A 29 -22.05 8.49 -11.09
N ASP A 30 -21.78 7.98 -12.30
CA ASP A 30 -21.03 6.75 -12.55
C ASP A 30 -19.52 6.93 -12.86
N LYS A 31 -19.00 8.17 -12.79
CA LYS A 31 -17.64 8.52 -13.22
C LYS A 31 -16.90 9.30 -12.15
N VAL A 32 -15.68 8.84 -11.88
CA VAL A 32 -14.74 9.55 -11.02
C VAL A 32 -13.62 10.13 -11.87
N VAL A 33 -13.33 11.42 -11.70
CA VAL A 33 -12.18 12.09 -12.32
C VAL A 33 -10.99 11.99 -11.39
N ILE A 34 -9.97 11.28 -11.85
CA ILE A 34 -8.73 11.05 -11.10
C ILE A 34 -7.61 11.92 -11.68
N LEU A 35 -6.92 12.64 -10.81
CA LEU A 35 -5.67 13.30 -11.15
C LEU A 35 -4.49 12.59 -10.49
N TYR A 36 -3.35 12.61 -11.18
CA TYR A 36 -2.11 12.02 -10.69
C TYR A 36 -1.08 13.11 -10.47
N LYS A 37 -0.38 13.04 -9.34
CA LYS A 37 0.61 14.03 -8.92
C LYS A 37 1.88 13.36 -8.42
N LEU A 38 2.98 14.09 -8.48
CA LEU A 38 4.29 13.75 -7.92
C LEU A 38 4.70 14.86 -6.95
N TYR A 39 5.12 14.49 -5.74
CA TYR A 39 5.88 15.38 -4.87
C TYR A 39 7.37 15.01 -4.95
N SER A 40 8.23 15.96 -5.30
CA SER A 40 9.68 15.75 -5.32
C SER A 40 10.33 16.26 -4.04
N PHE A 41 11.17 15.45 -3.41
CA PHE A 41 11.97 15.87 -2.27
C PHE A 41 13.05 16.88 -2.62
N ASN A 42 13.52 16.88 -3.87
CA ASN A 42 14.55 17.81 -4.33
C ASN A 42 14.01 19.23 -4.48
N THR A 43 12.80 19.38 -5.02
CA THR A 43 12.20 20.71 -5.26
C THR A 43 11.20 21.13 -4.19
N GLY A 44 10.64 20.17 -3.44
CA GLY A 44 9.55 20.42 -2.49
C GLY A 44 8.22 20.79 -3.16
N VAL A 45 8.08 20.52 -4.46
CA VAL A 45 6.92 20.93 -5.27
C VAL A 45 6.06 19.72 -5.63
N VAL A 46 4.74 19.94 -5.64
CA VAL A 46 3.74 19.04 -6.20
C VAL A 46 3.53 19.40 -7.67
N SER A 47 3.75 18.44 -8.57
CA SER A 47 3.56 18.60 -10.01
C SER A 47 2.54 17.59 -10.55
N PRO A 48 1.70 17.96 -11.54
CA PRO A 48 0.87 17.00 -12.23
C PRO A 48 1.74 16.01 -13.03
N ILE A 49 1.31 14.76 -13.10
CA ILE A 49 1.97 13.71 -13.89
C ILE A 49 0.95 13.00 -14.78
N LYS A 50 1.45 12.31 -15.81
CA LYS A 50 0.63 11.42 -16.63
C LYS A 50 0.20 10.19 -15.83
N LYS A 51 -1.00 9.67 -16.13
CA LYS A 51 -1.49 8.38 -15.59
C LYS A 51 -0.45 7.26 -15.73
N SER A 52 0.23 7.20 -16.88
CA SER A 52 1.27 6.22 -17.15
C SER A 52 2.41 6.22 -16.12
N ILE A 53 2.81 7.39 -15.60
CA ILE A 53 3.90 7.49 -14.61
C ILE A 53 3.44 6.85 -13.28
N TYR A 54 2.21 7.13 -12.85
CA TYR A 54 1.65 6.52 -11.65
C TYR A 54 1.45 5.01 -11.83
N LEU A 55 0.94 4.56 -12.97
CA LEU A 55 0.75 3.13 -13.24
C LEU A 55 2.06 2.37 -13.36
N THR A 56 3.11 2.97 -13.92
CA THR A 56 4.45 2.39 -13.90
C THR A 56 4.97 2.22 -12.47
N ALA A 57 4.70 3.18 -11.57
CA ALA A 57 5.07 3.04 -10.16
C ALA A 57 4.28 1.92 -9.46
N LYS A 58 2.99 1.76 -9.80
CA LYS A 58 2.09 0.78 -9.16
C LYS A 58 2.26 -0.65 -9.65
N PHE A 59 2.47 -0.83 -10.96
CA PHE A 59 2.47 -2.13 -11.63
C PHE A 59 3.75 -2.45 -12.41
N GLY A 60 4.72 -1.54 -12.42
CA GLY A 60 5.95 -1.72 -13.19
C GLY A 60 5.81 -1.35 -14.69
N PRO A 61 6.84 -1.62 -15.49
CA PRO A 61 6.91 -1.17 -16.89
C PRO A 61 5.79 -1.75 -17.77
N ASN A 62 5.25 -2.92 -17.42
CA ASN A 62 4.24 -3.65 -18.18
C ASN A 62 2.79 -3.30 -17.76
N TYR A 63 2.59 -2.12 -17.14
CA TYR A 63 1.30 -1.72 -16.58
C TYR A 63 0.13 -1.72 -17.58
N THR A 64 0.41 -1.57 -18.88
CA THR A 64 -0.61 -1.54 -19.95
C THR A 64 -1.39 -2.84 -20.05
N ASN A 65 -0.80 -3.96 -19.60
CA ASN A 65 -1.49 -5.24 -19.53
C ASN A 65 -2.65 -5.17 -18.52
N PHE A 66 -2.46 -4.47 -17.41
CA PHE A 66 -3.43 -4.43 -16.31
C PHE A 66 -4.43 -3.28 -16.43
N GLU A 67 -4.04 -2.17 -17.09
CA GLU A 67 -4.91 -1.00 -17.27
C GLU A 67 -6.25 -1.36 -17.93
N ASN A 68 -6.25 -2.32 -18.87
CA ASN A 68 -7.45 -2.75 -19.58
C ASN A 68 -8.17 -3.93 -18.90
N MET A 69 -7.48 -4.67 -18.03
CA MET A 69 -8.02 -5.85 -17.37
C MET A 69 -8.73 -5.52 -16.05
N LEU A 70 -8.26 -4.50 -15.34
CA LEU A 70 -8.76 -4.16 -14.01
C LEU A 70 -9.83 -3.08 -14.09
N MET A 71 -11.04 -3.40 -13.60
CA MET A 71 -12.11 -2.41 -13.45
C MET A 71 -11.75 -1.31 -12.43
N ASN A 72 -10.95 -1.64 -11.41
CA ASN A 72 -10.51 -0.69 -10.38
C ASN A 72 -8.99 -0.80 -10.11
N TYR A 73 -8.18 -0.39 -11.09
CA TYR A 73 -6.71 -0.42 -11.01
C TYR A 73 -6.12 0.53 -9.95
N ILE A 74 -6.92 1.38 -9.31
CA ILE A 74 -6.46 2.31 -8.27
C ILE A 74 -6.61 1.70 -6.88
N SER A 75 -7.75 1.07 -6.56
CA SER A 75 -7.97 0.54 -5.20
C SER A 75 -7.27 -0.79 -4.95
N CYS A 76 -7.02 -1.59 -5.99
CA CYS A 76 -6.39 -2.89 -5.81
C CYS A 76 -5.00 -2.74 -5.17
N ALA A 77 -4.68 -3.66 -4.26
CA ALA A 77 -3.32 -3.80 -3.79
C ALA A 77 -2.49 -4.50 -4.87
N SER A 78 -1.26 -4.03 -5.06
CA SER A 78 -0.34 -4.61 -6.04
C SER A 78 1.06 -4.69 -5.46
N LEU A 79 1.82 -5.65 -5.96
CA LEU A 79 3.22 -5.83 -5.61
C LEU A 79 4.03 -6.28 -6.81
N MET A 80 5.16 -5.61 -7.05
CA MET A 80 6.15 -6.07 -8.01
C MET A 80 7.01 -7.16 -7.35
N LEU A 81 7.00 -8.33 -7.97
CA LEU A 81 7.78 -9.49 -7.58
C LEU A 81 9.06 -9.58 -8.46
N PRO A 82 10.05 -10.40 -8.07
CA PRO A 82 11.21 -10.67 -8.92
C PRO A 82 10.82 -11.13 -10.33
N ASP A 83 11.72 -10.89 -11.30
CA ASP A 83 11.53 -11.18 -12.73
C ASP A 83 10.37 -10.39 -13.39
N GLU A 84 10.08 -9.18 -12.90
CA GLU A 84 9.01 -8.31 -13.38
C GLU A 84 7.61 -8.94 -13.32
N LYS A 85 7.42 -9.91 -12.40
CA LYS A 85 6.10 -10.45 -12.10
C LYS A 85 5.31 -9.44 -11.28
N VAL A 86 4.00 -9.49 -11.39
CA VAL A 86 3.10 -8.57 -10.66
C VAL A 86 2.03 -9.39 -9.96
N LEU A 87 1.96 -9.25 -8.64
CA LEU A 87 0.83 -9.72 -7.84
C LEU A 87 -0.22 -8.61 -7.81
N ILE A 88 -1.47 -8.96 -8.06
CA ILE A 88 -2.62 -8.07 -7.94
C ILE A 88 -3.64 -8.74 -7.02
N CYS A 89 -4.14 -7.99 -6.04
CA CYS A 89 -5.16 -8.43 -5.10
C CYS A 89 -6.34 -7.48 -5.14
N ASN A 90 -7.54 -8.01 -5.38
CA ASN A 90 -8.79 -7.26 -5.33
C ASN A 90 -9.34 -7.18 -3.90
N ASP A 91 -10.34 -6.34 -3.71
CA ASP A 91 -10.95 -6.06 -2.40
C ASP A 91 -11.65 -7.29 -1.76
N ASP A 92 -12.04 -8.27 -2.57
CA ASP A 92 -12.61 -9.57 -2.12
C ASP A 92 -11.54 -10.65 -1.88
N GLY A 93 -10.28 -10.30 -2.12
CA GLY A 93 -9.10 -11.14 -1.99
C GLY A 93 -8.89 -12.09 -3.16
N THR A 94 -9.65 -12.01 -4.25
CA THR A 94 -9.25 -12.66 -5.51
C THR A 94 -7.92 -12.07 -5.96
N SER A 95 -6.98 -12.95 -6.32
CA SER A 95 -5.61 -12.56 -6.57
C SER A 95 -5.00 -13.35 -7.72
N ASP A 96 -4.21 -12.65 -8.51
CA ASP A 96 -3.48 -13.21 -9.64
C ASP A 96 -2.01 -12.76 -9.60
N ILE A 97 -1.11 -13.66 -9.99
CA ILE A 97 0.28 -13.33 -10.29
C ILE A 97 0.46 -13.40 -11.80
N PHE A 98 0.92 -12.31 -12.39
CA PHE A 98 1.21 -12.19 -13.81
C PHE A 98 2.70 -12.26 -14.07
N ASP A 99 3.09 -12.84 -15.19
CA ASP A 99 4.44 -12.66 -15.75
C ASP A 99 4.60 -11.27 -16.39
N LYS A 100 5.81 -10.96 -16.84
CA LYS A 100 6.13 -9.69 -17.52
C LYS A 100 5.37 -9.46 -18.83
N PHE A 101 4.79 -10.50 -19.41
CA PHE A 101 4.00 -10.43 -20.64
C PHE A 101 2.49 -10.32 -20.37
N GLY A 102 2.08 -10.35 -19.10
CA GLY A 102 0.67 -10.30 -18.71
C GLY A 102 -0.04 -11.65 -18.70
N ASN A 103 0.69 -12.77 -18.79
CA ASN A 103 0.09 -14.09 -18.64
C ASN A 103 -0.06 -14.42 -17.16
N ILE A 104 -1.16 -15.06 -16.79
CA ILE A 104 -1.40 -15.55 -15.43
C ILE A 104 -0.48 -16.74 -15.15
N LEU A 105 0.36 -16.62 -14.12
CA LEU A 105 1.20 -17.68 -13.57
C LEU A 105 0.53 -18.40 -12.40
N TRP A 106 -0.32 -17.68 -11.66
CA TRP A 106 -1.06 -18.20 -10.51
C TRP A 106 -2.34 -17.41 -10.30
N SER A 107 -3.40 -18.10 -9.89
CA SER A 107 -4.66 -17.51 -9.45
C SER A 107 -5.09 -18.16 -8.14
N GLY A 108 -5.65 -17.38 -7.23
CA GLY A 108 -6.16 -17.88 -5.97
C GLY A 108 -6.80 -16.79 -5.11
N LYS A 109 -6.81 -17.04 -3.79
CA LYS A 109 -7.41 -16.12 -2.82
C LYS A 109 -6.41 -15.75 -1.72
N ILE A 110 -6.17 -14.46 -1.55
CA ILE A 110 -5.40 -13.87 -0.44
C ILE A 110 -6.37 -12.99 0.35
N SER A 111 -6.98 -13.56 1.39
CA SER A 111 -8.03 -12.88 2.15
C SER A 111 -8.10 -13.28 3.60
N HIS A 112 -8.67 -12.41 4.45
CA HIS A 112 -9.22 -12.76 5.76
C HIS A 112 -10.68 -12.33 5.83
N ASN A 113 -11.58 -13.22 6.24
CA ASN A 113 -13.03 -12.94 6.30
C ASN A 113 -13.58 -12.30 5.01
N ASP A 114 -13.19 -12.86 3.86
CA ASP A 114 -13.56 -12.38 2.51
C ASP A 114 -13.15 -10.93 2.19
N GLU A 115 -12.23 -10.37 2.97
CA GLU A 115 -11.55 -9.10 2.68
C GLU A 115 -10.16 -9.38 2.08
N GLY A 116 -9.88 -8.77 0.93
CA GLY A 116 -8.55 -8.69 0.34
C GLY A 116 -7.66 -7.63 1.00
N PRO A 117 -6.34 -7.70 0.80
CA PRO A 117 -5.41 -6.81 1.46
C PRO A 117 -5.53 -5.37 0.93
N THR A 118 -5.40 -4.37 1.81
CA THR A 118 -5.29 -2.95 1.38
C THR A 118 -3.87 -2.55 1.04
N ASN A 119 -2.88 -3.26 1.58
CA ASN A 119 -1.49 -3.02 1.27
C ASN A 119 -0.71 -4.33 1.27
N VAL A 120 0.24 -4.42 0.33
CA VAL A 120 1.10 -5.59 0.12
C VAL A 120 2.53 -5.08 -0.10
N ILE A 121 3.50 -5.65 0.61
CA ILE A 121 4.92 -5.29 0.50
C ILE A 121 5.79 -6.54 0.36
N LEU A 122 6.87 -6.45 -0.42
CA LEU A 122 7.87 -7.51 -0.54
C LEU A 122 8.98 -7.30 0.49
N CYS A 123 9.42 -8.38 1.12
CA CYS A 123 10.63 -8.45 1.92
C CYS A 123 11.33 -9.78 1.61
N ASP A 124 12.49 -9.72 0.97
CA ASP A 124 13.24 -10.88 0.49
C ASP A 124 12.38 -11.79 -0.41
N ASP A 125 12.17 -13.05 -0.01
CA ASP A 125 11.36 -14.04 -0.71
C ASP A 125 9.95 -14.20 -0.11
N LYS A 126 9.53 -13.24 0.73
CA LYS A 126 8.22 -13.18 1.38
C LYS A 126 7.50 -11.90 1.02
N PHE A 127 6.17 -11.92 1.08
CA PHE A 127 5.38 -10.70 1.05
C PHE A 127 4.46 -10.63 2.25
N TRP A 128 4.19 -9.41 2.69
CA TRP A 128 3.33 -9.11 3.82
C TRP A 128 2.09 -8.37 3.34
N CYS A 129 0.97 -8.65 3.99
CA CYS A 129 -0.34 -8.11 3.65
C CYS A 129 -1.02 -7.55 4.90
N SER A 130 -1.75 -6.44 4.76
CA SER A 130 -2.58 -5.86 5.82
C SER A 130 -4.07 -5.95 5.48
N PHE A 131 -4.89 -6.33 6.46
CA PHE A 131 -6.33 -6.60 6.33
C PHE A 131 -7.11 -5.79 7.39
N PRO A 132 -7.59 -4.59 7.05
CA PRO A 132 -8.19 -3.66 8.00
C PRO A 132 -9.42 -4.17 8.74
N LYS A 133 -10.43 -4.74 8.05
CA LYS A 133 -11.66 -5.19 8.70
C LYS A 133 -11.39 -6.33 9.68
N SER A 134 -10.42 -7.19 9.35
CA SER A 134 -10.04 -8.31 10.22
C SER A 134 -9.05 -7.94 11.32
N GLY A 135 -8.39 -6.78 11.25
CA GLY A 135 -7.32 -6.41 12.18
C GLY A 135 -6.06 -7.26 12.01
N VAL A 136 -5.83 -7.82 10.82
CA VAL A 136 -4.82 -8.87 10.59
C VAL A 136 -3.67 -8.35 9.73
N ILE A 137 -2.47 -8.82 10.03
CA ILE A 137 -1.28 -8.70 9.20
C ILE A 137 -0.72 -10.09 8.97
N SER A 138 -0.53 -10.48 7.71
CA SER A 138 -0.09 -11.84 7.36
C SER A 138 1.13 -11.82 6.46
N LYS A 139 2.01 -12.80 6.69
CA LYS A 139 3.19 -13.06 5.86
C LYS A 139 2.91 -14.26 4.97
N TYR A 140 3.27 -14.15 3.70
CA TYR A 140 3.11 -15.18 2.70
C TYR A 140 4.44 -15.50 2.00
N ASN A 141 4.56 -16.73 1.53
CA ASN A 141 5.67 -17.16 0.71
C ASN A 141 5.47 -16.76 -0.76
N THR A 142 6.47 -16.14 -1.40
CA THR A 142 6.34 -15.74 -2.82
C THR A 142 6.27 -16.90 -3.81
N LYS A 143 6.79 -18.10 -3.45
CA LYS A 143 6.87 -19.24 -4.38
C LYS A 143 5.56 -20.03 -4.46
N ASN A 144 4.90 -20.23 -3.32
CA ASN A 144 3.70 -21.07 -3.24
C ASN A 144 2.46 -20.31 -2.73
N VAL A 145 2.61 -19.03 -2.39
CA VAL A 145 1.53 -18.12 -1.98
C VAL A 145 0.78 -18.63 -0.73
N LYS A 146 1.44 -19.43 0.12
CA LYS A 146 0.87 -19.89 1.39
C LYS A 146 1.17 -18.90 2.51
N GLU A 147 0.18 -18.68 3.38
CA GLU A 147 0.35 -17.94 4.63
C GLU A 147 1.32 -18.70 5.55
N GLU A 148 2.33 -18.01 6.06
CA GLU A 148 3.35 -18.56 6.96
C GLU A 148 3.22 -18.03 8.39
N LEU A 149 2.83 -16.76 8.55
CA LEU A 149 2.65 -16.12 9.86
C LEU A 149 1.46 -15.16 9.81
N ARG A 150 0.86 -14.94 10.98
CA ARG A 150 -0.23 -14.01 11.19
C ARG A 150 -0.07 -13.27 12.50
N PHE A 151 -0.32 -11.97 12.48
CA PHE A 151 -0.39 -11.09 13.63
C PHE A 151 -1.75 -10.40 13.68
N GLY A 152 -2.18 -10.04 14.88
CA GLY A 152 -3.43 -9.32 15.10
C GLY A 152 -4.66 -10.24 15.16
N GLY A 153 -5.79 -9.73 14.65
CA GLY A 153 -7.11 -10.36 14.74
C GLY A 153 -8.02 -9.66 15.75
N PRO A 154 -9.20 -10.26 16.03
CA PRO A 154 -10.18 -9.71 16.96
C PRO A 154 -9.58 -9.42 18.34
N GLY A 155 -9.74 -8.18 18.83
CA GLY A 155 -9.24 -7.75 20.14
C GLY A 155 -7.74 -7.42 20.18
N SER A 156 -7.03 -7.46 19.06
CA SER A 156 -5.62 -7.05 19.00
C SER A 156 -5.45 -5.52 18.99
N ILE A 157 -4.23 -5.06 19.28
CA ILE A 157 -3.84 -3.64 19.21
C ILE A 157 -3.79 -3.11 17.77
N PHE A 158 -3.71 -3.99 16.78
CA PHE A 158 -3.71 -3.64 15.36
C PHE A 158 -5.16 -3.45 14.88
N THR A 159 -5.80 -2.39 15.34
CA THR A 159 -7.15 -2.04 14.90
C THR A 159 -7.09 -1.35 13.53
N SER A 160 -7.66 -2.01 12.50
CA SER A 160 -7.66 -1.53 11.11
C SER A 160 -6.26 -1.22 10.56
N PRO A 161 -5.36 -2.22 10.44
CA PRO A 161 -4.03 -2.04 9.86
C PRO A 161 -4.16 -1.74 8.35
N SER A 162 -4.01 -0.48 7.97
CA SER A 162 -4.31 0.01 6.61
C SER A 162 -3.09 0.08 5.70
N GLY A 163 -1.90 0.29 6.28
CA GLY A 163 -0.65 0.44 5.55
C GLY A 163 0.51 -0.20 6.31
N ILE A 164 1.42 -0.82 5.59
CA ILE A 164 2.59 -1.49 6.15
C ILE A 164 3.84 -1.16 5.32
N ILE A 165 5.00 -1.10 5.97
CA ILE A 165 6.29 -0.99 5.30
C ILE A 165 7.38 -1.70 6.10
N MET A 166 8.31 -2.34 5.40
CA MET A 166 9.45 -3.02 6.00
C MET A 166 10.70 -2.16 5.86
N ASN A 167 11.40 -1.92 6.97
CA ASN A 167 12.74 -1.32 6.97
C ASN A 167 13.62 -2.10 7.95
N ASP A 168 14.72 -2.68 7.47
CA ASP A 168 15.73 -3.34 8.29
C ASP A 168 15.18 -4.37 9.31
N GLY A 169 14.21 -5.19 8.90
CA GLY A 169 13.58 -6.20 9.76
C GLY A 169 12.54 -5.65 10.74
N ILE A 170 12.20 -4.37 10.64
CA ILE A 170 11.13 -3.73 11.39
C ILE A 170 9.95 -3.47 10.45
N LEU A 171 8.83 -4.14 10.74
CA LEU A 171 7.56 -3.90 10.07
C LEU A 171 6.86 -2.74 10.75
N THR A 172 6.75 -1.60 10.06
CA THR A 172 5.96 -0.46 10.52
C THR A 172 4.52 -0.60 10.03
N ILE A 173 3.56 -0.36 10.91
CA ILE A 173 2.16 -0.68 10.73
C ILE A 173 1.32 0.56 11.06
N CYS A 174 0.59 1.08 10.08
CA CYS A 174 -0.38 2.16 10.26
C CYS A 174 -1.74 1.58 10.65
N CYS A 175 -2.25 1.96 11.82
CA CYS A 175 -3.55 1.53 12.32
C CYS A 175 -4.51 2.71 12.34
N SER A 176 -5.39 2.79 11.34
CA SER A 176 -6.38 3.85 11.21
C SER A 176 -7.45 3.81 12.31
N GLY A 177 -7.68 2.63 12.91
CA GLY A 177 -8.65 2.46 14.00
C GLY A 177 -8.18 3.00 15.36
N THR A 178 -6.87 3.17 15.56
CA THR A 178 -6.28 3.74 16.78
C THR A 178 -5.55 5.05 16.54
N ASN A 179 -5.47 5.53 15.29
CA ASN A 179 -4.67 6.69 14.89
C ASN A 179 -3.18 6.54 15.25
N LYS A 180 -2.67 5.30 15.31
CA LYS A 180 -1.31 4.98 15.75
C LYS A 180 -0.51 4.30 14.68
N ILE A 181 0.80 4.48 14.76
CA ILE A 181 1.78 3.65 14.07
C ILE A 181 2.45 2.76 15.09
N TYR A 182 2.49 1.46 14.81
CA TYR A 182 3.24 0.49 15.58
C TYR A 182 4.45 -0.01 14.78
N THR A 183 5.47 -0.47 15.46
CA THR A 183 6.60 -1.20 14.87
C THR A 183 6.64 -2.61 15.43
N LEU A 184 6.81 -3.60 14.56
CA LEU A 184 6.98 -5.01 14.91
C LEU A 184 8.36 -5.47 14.42
N ASN A 185 9.22 -5.91 15.33
CA ASN A 185 10.47 -6.57 14.96
C ASN A 185 10.15 -7.98 14.42
N THR A 186 10.50 -8.27 13.17
CA THR A 186 10.13 -9.55 12.54
C THR A 186 10.93 -10.75 13.04
N ASN A 187 11.98 -10.51 13.83
CA ASN A 187 12.81 -11.54 14.44
C ASN A 187 12.44 -11.80 15.91
N SER A 188 12.30 -10.75 16.73
CA SER A 188 11.95 -10.88 18.17
C SER A 188 10.45 -10.89 18.44
N PHE A 189 9.65 -10.43 17.47
CA PHE A 189 8.21 -10.18 17.61
C PHE A 189 7.84 -9.14 18.69
N GLU A 190 8.81 -8.34 19.11
CA GLU A 190 8.56 -7.18 19.96
C GLU A 190 7.76 -6.12 19.20
N ILE A 191 6.80 -5.53 19.89
CA ILE A 191 5.92 -4.50 19.33
C ILE A 191 6.08 -3.24 20.18
N ASP A 192 6.32 -2.13 19.50
CA ASP A 192 6.40 -0.80 20.11
C ASP A 192 5.38 0.14 19.45
N GLU A 193 4.92 1.11 20.24
CA GLU A 193 4.22 2.28 19.70
C GLU A 193 5.25 3.28 19.17
N TYR A 194 5.13 3.63 17.89
CA TYR A 194 6.07 4.51 17.21
C TYR A 194 5.59 5.96 17.18
N ALA A 195 4.31 6.17 16.88
CA ALA A 195 3.71 7.49 16.80
C ALA A 195 2.19 7.44 17.01
N GLU A 196 1.62 8.53 17.49
CA GLU A 196 0.18 8.75 17.66
C GLU A 196 -0.23 10.06 16.96
N PHE A 197 -1.42 10.03 16.33
CA PHE A 197 -2.00 11.15 15.60
C PHE A 197 -3.40 11.47 16.14
N SER A 198 -3.86 12.70 15.90
CA SER A 198 -5.23 13.12 16.26
C SER A 198 -6.30 12.61 15.29
N GLU A 199 -5.91 11.95 14.21
CA GLU A 199 -6.76 11.50 13.11
C GLU A 199 -6.22 10.20 12.51
N PRO A 200 -7.03 9.44 11.75
CA PRO A 200 -6.62 8.17 11.15
C PRO A 200 -5.35 8.27 10.32
N VAL A 201 -4.43 7.33 10.54
CA VAL A 201 -3.20 7.18 9.74
C VAL A 201 -3.35 5.98 8.79
N TYR A 202 -3.24 6.25 7.49
CA TYR A 202 -3.49 5.26 6.45
C TYR A 202 -2.22 4.63 5.89
N LYS A 203 -1.18 5.44 5.68
CA LYS A 203 0.12 4.99 5.16
C LYS A 203 1.27 5.76 5.80
N TYR A 204 2.41 5.10 5.89
CA TYR A 204 3.68 5.68 6.32
C TYR A 204 4.81 5.10 5.48
N PHE A 205 5.79 5.93 5.15
CA PHE A 205 7.07 5.47 4.62
C PHE A 205 8.18 6.46 4.93
N LYS A 206 9.40 5.93 4.97
CA LYS A 206 10.63 6.71 5.16
C LYS A 206 11.51 6.56 3.93
N ILE A 207 11.94 7.68 3.35
CA ILE A 207 12.90 7.72 2.25
C ILE A 207 14.00 8.70 2.64
N ASN A 208 15.20 8.17 2.87
CA ASN A 208 16.32 8.91 3.44
C ASN A 208 15.91 9.56 4.78
N SER A 209 16.04 10.89 4.91
CA SER A 209 15.61 11.66 6.08
C SER A 209 14.15 12.12 6.04
N ASN A 210 13.35 11.70 5.04
CA ASN A 210 11.98 12.14 4.88
C ASN A 210 11.01 11.07 5.35
N GLU A 211 10.29 11.36 6.42
CA GLU A 211 9.21 10.54 6.94
C GLU A 211 7.88 11.13 6.50
N ILE A 212 7.11 10.35 5.74
CA ILE A 212 5.86 10.77 5.13
C ILE A 212 4.73 9.95 5.72
N VAL A 213 3.66 10.63 6.11
CA VAL A 213 2.41 10.02 6.56
C VAL A 213 1.26 10.49 5.68
N LEU A 214 0.34 9.56 5.39
CA LEU A 214 -0.98 9.86 4.87
C LEU A 214 -1.96 9.78 6.03
N LEU A 215 -2.52 10.92 6.39
CA LEU A 215 -3.62 11.05 7.35
C LEU A 215 -4.92 11.30 6.59
N ASP A 216 -6.06 11.25 7.27
CA ASP A 216 -7.38 11.55 6.71
C ASP A 216 -7.43 12.94 6.05
N SER A 217 -6.85 13.94 6.70
CA SER A 217 -6.78 15.31 6.21
C SER A 217 -5.72 15.54 5.13
N GLY A 218 -4.83 14.58 4.84
CA GLY A 218 -3.88 14.68 3.73
C GLY A 218 -2.49 14.13 4.00
N ILE A 219 -1.54 14.57 3.18
CA ILE A 219 -0.15 14.07 3.21
C ILE A 219 0.73 15.04 4.01
N TYR A 220 1.50 14.51 4.96
CA TYR A 220 2.38 15.29 5.82
C TYR A 220 3.80 14.73 5.81
N ARG A 221 4.77 15.63 6.03
CA ARG A 221 6.11 15.26 6.49
C ARG A 221 6.17 15.42 8.01
N ILE A 222 6.63 14.39 8.70
CA ILE A 222 6.84 14.43 10.16
C ILE A 222 8.26 14.86 10.51
#